data_AF-T0L0G2-F1
#
_entry.id   AF-T0L0G2-F1
#
_cell.length_a   1.000
_cell.length_b   1.000
_cell.length_c   1.000
_cell.angle_alpha   90.00
_cell.angle_beta   90.00
_cell.angle_gamma   90.00
#
_symmetry.space_group_name_H-M   'P 1'
#
loop_
_entity.id
_entity.type
_entity.pdbx_description
1 polymer ?
#
loop_
_entity_poly.entity_id
_entity_poly.type
_entity_poly.pdbx_seq_one_letter_code
_entity_poly.pdbx_strand_id
1 'polypeptide(L)'
;MTKIPNKKNNTIKNYKKMLEINKDNINAVLLELKSNKKQLNINIKNIIIFLIKNYETPEEILCKLKILHDGKYLDDNCDKIMRTIIFLTQSSIINEKLLVFEFIMNLDYFSRMVCIWYFNNKELTDDVSILYGEKLVESMYKLCKIDINEQNLHVDFEENKIENEKIEDNNKNSNFNKCYKGENIEQNNKNILNNILSENDVFQLEELEDSEEIERINTNLGRLFKKPMSKQEKQKVAKICDILEIIVQNTTLNIYESILPLLDVDDILYKKIFGIIKISPDKKIFIECLRDYKNTWRNINFIYDKIGMLDVFECACENEFSTFEFLDRSKISKIEFYDYIFSKNINSIFELLILHFLKTETDKEIIEKIKHIGCSENVVEMCDIKLGKL
;
A
#
# COMPACT_ATOMS: atom_id res chain seq x y z
N MET A 1 48.42 62.30 -16.47
CA MET A 1 48.36 61.03 -15.72
C MET A 1 47.00 60.92 -15.06
N THR A 2 46.11 60.17 -15.71
CA THR A 2 44.74 59.85 -15.28
C THR A 2 44.79 58.67 -14.30
N LYS A 3 44.17 58.81 -13.11
CA LYS A 3 43.89 57.68 -12.23
C LYS A 3 42.39 57.40 -12.21
N ILE A 4 42.03 56.31 -12.87
CA ILE A 4 40.72 55.68 -12.88
C ILE A 4 40.45 55.11 -11.47
N PRO A 5 39.30 55.35 -10.83
CA PRO A 5 38.93 54.59 -9.65
C PRO A 5 38.43 53.21 -10.07
N ASN A 6 39.07 52.19 -9.49
CA ASN A 6 38.74 50.78 -9.62
C ASN A 6 37.24 50.51 -9.47
N LYS A 7 36.63 49.95 -10.53
CA LYS A 7 35.42 49.14 -10.44
C LYS A 7 35.69 48.01 -9.45
N LYS A 8 35.10 48.11 -8.25
CA LYS A 8 34.95 46.94 -7.39
C LYS A 8 34.01 45.97 -8.12
N ASN A 9 34.57 44.87 -8.57
CA ASN A 9 33.85 43.68 -8.99
C ASN A 9 32.92 43.25 -7.85
N ASN A 10 31.64 43.62 -7.95
CA ASN A 10 30.58 42.94 -7.23
C ASN A 10 30.38 41.58 -7.90
N THR A 11 31.24 40.64 -7.54
CA THR A 11 31.04 39.22 -7.80
C THR A 11 29.70 38.82 -7.20
N ILE A 12 28.79 38.47 -8.10
CA ILE A 12 27.44 37.98 -7.87
C ILE A 12 27.49 36.81 -6.88
N LYS A 13 27.25 37.09 -5.61
CA LYS A 13 26.81 36.07 -4.64
C LYS A 13 25.37 35.71 -4.98
N ASN A 14 25.20 34.80 -5.95
CA ASN A 14 23.93 34.11 -6.23
C ASN A 14 23.57 33.24 -5.01
N TYR A 15 23.00 33.85 -3.98
CA TYR A 15 22.39 33.09 -2.90
C TYR A 15 21.08 32.48 -3.40
N LYS A 16 20.97 31.15 -3.31
CA LYS A 16 19.70 30.42 -3.17
C LYS A 16 18.94 31.02 -1.98
N LYS A 17 18.29 32.15 -2.14
CA LYS A 17 17.45 32.72 -1.08
C LYS A 17 16.08 32.05 -1.19
N MET A 18 15.75 31.16 -0.26
CA MET A 18 14.36 30.77 -0.06
C MET A 18 13.61 31.98 0.46
N LEU A 19 12.44 32.26 -0.12
CA LEU A 19 11.61 33.38 0.29
C LEU A 19 10.79 32.98 1.52
N GLU A 20 10.68 33.90 2.48
CA GLU A 20 9.78 33.74 3.62
C GLU A 20 8.37 34.13 3.18
N ILE A 21 7.46 33.16 3.23
CA ILE A 21 6.09 33.29 2.72
C ILE A 21 5.13 33.15 3.89
N ASN A 22 4.20 34.10 4.03
CA ASN A 22 3.10 34.07 4.98
C ASN A 22 1.81 34.59 4.32
N LYS A 23 0.67 34.50 5.03
CA LYS A 23 -0.64 34.87 4.47
C LYS A 23 -0.70 36.36 4.10
N ASP A 24 0.03 37.20 4.82
CA ASP A 24 0.01 38.66 4.65
C ASP A 24 0.88 39.14 3.48
N ASN A 25 1.97 38.43 3.17
CA ASN A 25 2.97 38.85 2.19
C ASN A 25 2.88 38.12 0.84
N ILE A 26 2.11 37.03 0.73
CA ILE A 26 2.08 36.16 -0.45
C ILE A 26 1.83 36.91 -1.76
N ASN A 27 0.88 37.86 -1.80
CA ASN A 27 0.59 38.61 -3.03
C ASN A 27 1.79 39.44 -3.48
N ALA A 28 2.47 40.10 -2.54
CA ALA A 28 3.66 40.90 -2.81
C ALA A 28 4.81 40.01 -3.29
N VAL A 29 5.00 38.85 -2.64
CA VAL A 29 6.00 37.86 -3.03
C VAL A 29 5.75 37.33 -4.45
N LEU A 30 4.49 37.02 -4.80
CA LEU A 30 4.13 36.54 -6.14
C LEU A 30 4.37 37.62 -7.20
N LEU A 31 4.08 38.89 -6.92
CA LEU A 31 4.36 40.01 -7.82
C LEU A 31 5.86 40.23 -8.04
N GLU A 32 6.67 40.12 -6.99
CA GLU A 32 8.12 40.20 -7.11
C GLU A 32 8.66 39.05 -7.98
N LEU A 33 8.19 37.83 -7.72
CA LEU A 33 8.61 36.62 -8.43
C LEU A 33 8.19 36.61 -9.90
N LYS A 34 7.05 37.21 -10.24
CA LYS A 34 6.59 37.39 -11.61
C LYS A 34 7.66 38.04 -12.50
N SER A 35 8.41 38.99 -11.95
CA SER A 35 9.50 39.69 -12.66
C SER A 35 10.85 38.94 -12.63
N ASN A 36 10.99 37.90 -11.80
CA ASN A 36 12.26 37.20 -11.55
C ASN A 36 12.13 35.68 -11.72
N LYS A 37 12.19 35.23 -12.98
CA LYS A 37 12.02 33.82 -13.37
C LYS A 37 12.98 32.85 -12.65
N LYS A 38 14.23 33.25 -12.46
CA LYS A 38 15.25 32.41 -11.78
C LYS A 38 14.87 32.14 -10.32
N GLN A 39 14.40 33.17 -9.62
CA GLN A 39 13.95 33.07 -8.24
C GLN A 39 12.65 32.27 -8.12
N LEU A 40 11.74 32.43 -9.09
CA LEU A 40 10.50 31.65 -9.17
C LEU A 40 10.79 30.15 -9.35
N ASN A 41 11.67 29.79 -10.28
CA ASN A 41 12.06 28.39 -10.50
C ASN A 41 12.59 27.71 -9.22
N ILE A 42 13.31 28.44 -8.37
CA ILE A 42 13.85 27.93 -7.11
C ILE A 42 12.76 27.72 -6.05
N ASN A 43 11.71 28.56 -6.05
CA ASN A 43 10.72 28.62 -4.97
C ASN A 43 9.34 28.03 -5.32
N ILE A 44 9.06 27.70 -6.59
CA ILE A 44 7.70 27.34 -7.04
C ILE A 44 7.07 26.19 -6.25
N LYS A 45 7.83 25.13 -5.95
CA LYS A 45 7.32 24.00 -5.14
C LYS A 45 6.93 24.45 -3.72
N ASN A 46 7.74 25.31 -3.09
CA ASN A 46 7.46 25.83 -1.75
C ASN A 46 6.24 26.76 -1.74
N ILE A 47 6.09 27.58 -2.78
CA ILE A 47 4.93 28.46 -2.96
C ILE A 47 3.67 27.61 -3.08
N ILE A 48 3.65 26.61 -3.95
CA ILE A 48 2.48 25.75 -4.14
C ILE A 48 2.16 24.98 -2.85
N ILE A 49 3.17 24.43 -2.14
CA ILE A 49 2.96 23.79 -0.83
C ILE A 49 2.36 24.78 0.16
N PHE A 50 2.85 26.03 0.19
CA PHE A 50 2.31 27.07 1.05
C PHE A 50 0.84 27.35 0.69
N LEU A 51 0.52 27.48 -0.59
CA LEU A 51 -0.84 27.72 -1.06
C LEU A 51 -1.78 26.58 -0.66
N ILE A 52 -1.41 25.34 -0.97
CA ILE A 52 -2.17 24.13 -0.62
C ILE A 52 -2.44 24.01 0.90
N LYS A 53 -1.49 24.43 1.74
CA LYS A 53 -1.63 24.35 3.20
C LYS A 53 -2.47 25.47 3.83
N ASN A 54 -2.62 26.60 3.14
CA ASN A 54 -3.14 27.84 3.74
C ASN A 54 -4.43 28.35 3.12
N TYR A 55 -4.84 27.78 1.99
CA TYR A 55 -6.04 28.14 1.25
C TYR A 55 -6.90 26.88 1.09
N GLU A 56 -8.20 27.05 1.32
CA GLU A 56 -9.12 25.92 1.47
C GLU A 56 -9.70 25.50 0.12
N THR A 57 -9.99 26.46 -0.78
CA THR A 57 -10.65 26.15 -2.06
C THR A 57 -9.69 26.17 -3.25
N PRO A 58 -9.93 25.34 -4.28
CA PRO A 58 -9.18 25.40 -5.54
C PRO A 58 -9.17 26.79 -6.20
N GLU A 59 -10.27 27.54 -6.07
CA GLU A 59 -10.41 28.89 -6.64
C GLU A 59 -9.47 29.90 -5.97
N GLU A 60 -9.30 29.82 -4.65
CA GLU A 60 -8.37 30.69 -3.92
C GLU A 60 -6.93 30.47 -4.40
N ILE A 61 -6.52 29.21 -4.51
CA ILE A 61 -5.21 28.82 -5.02
C ILE A 61 -5.04 29.32 -6.46
N LEU A 62 -6.05 29.11 -7.31
CA LEU A 62 -6.04 29.55 -8.70
C LEU A 62 -5.90 31.09 -8.80
N CYS A 63 -6.61 31.85 -7.97
CA CYS A 63 -6.49 33.31 -7.92
C CYS A 63 -5.07 33.77 -7.58
N LYS A 64 -4.37 33.08 -6.66
CA LYS A 64 -2.97 33.37 -6.35
C LYS A 64 -2.05 33.01 -7.51
N LEU A 65 -2.24 31.84 -8.12
CA LEU A 65 -1.43 31.40 -9.26
C LEU A 65 -1.60 32.29 -10.49
N LYS A 66 -2.80 32.87 -10.71
CA LYS A 66 -3.05 33.85 -11.77
C LYS A 66 -2.18 35.11 -11.65
N ILE A 67 -1.72 35.50 -10.45
CA ILE A 67 -0.78 36.62 -10.29
C ILE A 67 0.54 36.36 -11.03
N LEU A 68 0.99 35.10 -11.04
CA LEU A 68 2.21 34.66 -11.71
C LEU A 68 2.04 34.44 -13.22
N HIS A 69 0.80 34.38 -13.72
CA HIS A 69 0.50 33.88 -15.07
C HIS A 69 -0.09 34.96 -15.99
N ASP A 70 0.65 35.33 -17.04
CA ASP A 70 0.22 36.32 -18.05
C ASP A 70 -0.28 35.71 -19.38
N GLY A 71 -0.53 34.38 -19.44
CA GLY A 71 -1.11 33.74 -20.63
C GLY A 71 -0.12 33.42 -21.77
N LYS A 72 1.18 33.74 -21.65
CA LYS A 72 2.19 33.41 -22.66
C LYS A 72 3.05 32.24 -22.20
N TYR A 73 2.91 31.11 -22.88
CA TYR A 73 3.55 29.84 -22.56
C TYR A 73 4.98 29.74 -23.13
N LEU A 74 5.97 29.48 -22.28
CA LEU A 74 7.29 28.98 -22.65
C LEU A 74 7.54 27.62 -21.97
N ASP A 75 8.41 26.80 -22.55
CA ASP A 75 8.58 25.37 -22.30
C ASP A 75 9.45 25.02 -21.07
N ASP A 76 9.36 25.82 -20.00
CA ASP A 76 10.20 25.64 -18.80
C ASP A 76 9.53 24.79 -17.71
N ASN A 77 10.33 24.13 -16.85
CA ASN A 77 9.85 23.28 -15.75
C ASN A 77 8.90 23.98 -14.76
N CYS A 78 9.11 25.27 -14.48
CA CYS A 78 8.19 26.02 -13.63
C CYS A 78 6.83 26.22 -14.30
N ASP A 79 6.83 26.45 -15.60
CA ASP A 79 5.60 26.58 -16.39
C ASP A 79 4.86 25.25 -16.41
N LYS A 80 5.56 24.10 -16.46
CA LYS A 80 4.95 22.76 -16.31
C LYS A 80 4.28 22.59 -14.95
N ILE A 81 4.98 22.81 -13.85
CA ILE A 81 4.41 22.66 -12.49
C ILE A 81 3.20 23.58 -12.32
N MET A 82 3.30 24.86 -12.69
CA MET A 82 2.19 25.80 -12.58
C MET A 82 1.00 25.39 -13.45
N ARG A 83 1.23 25.01 -14.70
CA ARG A 83 0.16 24.51 -15.59
C ARG A 83 -0.52 23.31 -15.00
N THR A 84 0.23 22.36 -14.45
CA THR A 84 -0.37 21.17 -13.88
C THR A 84 -1.23 21.51 -12.67
N ILE A 85 -0.77 22.35 -11.73
CA ILE A 85 -1.62 22.77 -10.60
C ILE A 85 -2.84 23.55 -11.06
N ILE A 86 -2.68 24.50 -12.00
CA ILE A 86 -3.80 25.26 -12.56
C ILE A 86 -4.81 24.31 -13.20
N PHE A 87 -4.34 23.31 -13.96
CA PHE A 87 -5.20 22.32 -14.58
C PHE A 87 -5.97 21.51 -13.54
N LEU A 88 -5.30 21.03 -12.49
CA LEU A 88 -5.93 20.31 -11.38
C LEU A 88 -6.95 21.18 -10.61
N THR A 89 -6.77 22.51 -10.58
CA THR A 89 -7.76 23.44 -9.99
C THR A 89 -8.95 23.74 -10.90
N GLN A 90 -8.82 23.55 -12.22
CA GLN A 90 -9.78 24.05 -13.21
C GLN A 90 -10.62 22.97 -13.89
N SER A 91 -10.09 21.75 -14.05
CA SER A 91 -10.60 20.87 -15.10
C SER A 91 -11.69 19.87 -14.68
N SER A 92 -12.62 19.68 -15.61
CA SER A 92 -13.62 18.63 -15.66
C SER A 92 -13.01 17.32 -16.21
N ILE A 93 -12.54 16.46 -15.30
CA ILE A 93 -12.51 14.99 -15.28
C ILE A 93 -11.69 14.21 -16.35
N ILE A 94 -11.58 14.62 -17.62
CA ILE A 94 -11.17 13.65 -18.68
C ILE A 94 -9.65 13.59 -18.93
N ASN A 95 -8.91 14.70 -18.85
CA ASN A 95 -7.45 14.74 -19.09
C ASN A 95 -6.58 14.71 -17.81
N GLU A 96 -7.19 14.58 -16.63
CA GLU A 96 -6.49 14.63 -15.32
C GLU A 96 -5.84 13.30 -14.93
N LYS A 97 -6.33 12.19 -15.49
CA LYS A 97 -5.89 10.84 -15.14
C LYS A 97 -4.36 10.72 -15.21
N LEU A 98 -3.76 11.08 -16.34
CA LEU A 98 -2.31 10.94 -16.58
C LEU A 98 -1.45 11.87 -15.70
N LEU A 99 -1.91 13.09 -15.43
CA LEU A 99 -1.11 14.10 -14.73
C LEU A 99 -0.97 13.81 -13.24
N VAL A 100 -2.05 13.35 -12.60
CA VAL A 100 -2.00 12.97 -11.17
C VAL A 100 -1.15 11.72 -10.99
N PHE A 101 -1.16 10.79 -11.95
CA PHE A 101 -0.31 9.60 -11.91
C PHE A 101 1.18 9.95 -11.90
N GLU A 102 1.63 10.96 -12.64
CA GLU A 102 3.03 11.39 -12.59
C GLU A 102 3.45 11.83 -11.18
N PHE A 103 2.58 12.51 -10.42
CA PHE A 103 2.86 12.85 -9.01
C PHE A 103 2.82 11.62 -8.10
N ILE A 104 1.86 10.73 -8.32
CA ILE A 104 1.74 9.46 -7.61
C ILE A 104 2.98 8.59 -7.82
N MET A 105 3.65 8.65 -8.97
CA MET A 105 4.85 7.84 -9.23
C MET A 105 6.14 8.49 -8.71
N ASN A 106 6.22 9.82 -8.72
CA ASN A 106 7.40 10.55 -8.24
C ASN A 106 7.54 10.51 -6.71
N LEU A 107 6.44 10.60 -5.97
CA LEU A 107 6.35 10.50 -4.49
C LEU A 107 7.39 11.31 -3.70
N ASP A 108 7.89 12.43 -4.24
CA ASP A 108 8.64 13.41 -3.45
C ASP A 108 7.68 14.13 -2.47
N TYR A 109 8.21 14.89 -1.52
CA TYR A 109 7.36 15.59 -0.53
C TYR A 109 6.35 16.53 -1.21
N PHE A 110 6.75 17.18 -2.31
CA PHE A 110 5.90 18.05 -3.10
C PHE A 110 4.73 17.29 -3.72
N SER A 111 5.02 16.20 -4.44
CA SER A 111 4.03 15.37 -5.13
C SER A 111 3.02 14.78 -4.16
N ARG A 112 3.47 14.31 -2.99
CA ARG A 112 2.58 13.83 -1.92
C ARG A 112 1.59 14.92 -1.48
N MET A 113 2.06 16.14 -1.23
CA MET A 113 1.19 17.24 -0.79
C MET A 113 0.14 17.59 -1.85
N VAL A 114 0.54 17.56 -3.13
CA VAL A 114 -0.37 17.81 -4.26
C VAL A 114 -1.44 16.70 -4.36
N CYS A 115 -1.04 15.42 -4.28
CA CYS A 115 -2.00 14.31 -4.34
C CYS A 115 -3.01 14.35 -3.18
N ILE A 116 -2.54 14.56 -1.95
CA ILE A 116 -3.41 14.67 -0.77
C ILE A 116 -4.43 15.80 -0.95
N TRP A 117 -3.98 16.97 -1.37
CA TRP A 117 -4.87 18.11 -1.62
C TRP A 117 -5.87 17.82 -2.73
N TYR A 118 -5.42 17.23 -3.84
CA TYR A 118 -6.27 16.90 -4.97
C TYR A 118 -7.41 15.96 -4.57
N PHE A 119 -7.09 14.85 -3.90
CA PHE A 119 -8.10 13.85 -3.50
C PHE A 119 -9.00 14.30 -2.33
N ASN A 120 -8.63 15.34 -1.60
CA ASN A 120 -9.50 15.98 -0.59
C ASN A 120 -10.48 16.99 -1.19
N ASN A 121 -10.13 17.61 -2.32
CA ASN A 121 -10.90 18.73 -2.89
C ASN A 121 -11.65 18.36 -4.17
N LYS A 122 -11.40 17.16 -4.70
CA LYS A 122 -12.03 16.71 -5.93
C LYS A 122 -12.93 15.51 -5.67
N GLU A 123 -14.19 15.66 -6.03
CA GLU A 123 -15.11 14.54 -6.12
C GLU A 123 -14.68 13.66 -7.29
N LEU A 124 -14.28 12.43 -6.97
CA LEU A 124 -13.98 11.41 -7.96
C LEU A 124 -15.25 10.62 -8.27
N THR A 125 -15.44 10.26 -9.54
CA THR A 125 -16.40 9.21 -9.89
C THR A 125 -15.86 7.84 -9.48
N ASP A 126 -16.74 6.84 -9.35
CA ASP A 126 -16.35 5.49 -8.93
C ASP A 126 -15.29 4.88 -9.85
N ASP A 127 -15.48 4.95 -11.18
CA ASP A 127 -14.53 4.42 -12.17
C ASP A 127 -13.13 5.05 -12.05
N VAL A 128 -13.08 6.34 -11.71
CA VAL A 128 -11.82 7.07 -11.54
C VAL A 128 -11.15 6.66 -10.23
N SER A 129 -11.94 6.48 -9.18
CA SER A 129 -11.46 6.03 -7.86
C SER A 129 -10.87 4.62 -7.94
N ILE A 130 -11.54 3.70 -8.65
CA ILE A 130 -11.06 2.34 -8.92
C ILE A 130 -9.72 2.39 -9.65
N LEU A 131 -9.64 3.12 -10.76
CA LEU A 131 -8.41 3.25 -11.54
C LEU A 131 -7.22 3.75 -10.70
N TYR A 132 -7.42 4.79 -9.88
CA TYR A 132 -6.36 5.28 -9.00
C TYR A 132 -6.00 4.26 -7.91
N GLY A 133 -7.01 3.65 -7.28
CA GLY A 133 -6.84 2.63 -6.25
C GLY A 133 -5.98 1.46 -6.73
N GLU A 134 -6.36 0.85 -7.86
CA GLU A 134 -5.65 -0.29 -8.45
C GLU A 134 -4.20 0.06 -8.79
N LYS A 135 -3.96 1.22 -9.42
CA LYS A 135 -2.60 1.65 -9.80
C LYS A 135 -1.71 1.94 -8.59
N LEU A 136 -2.30 2.46 -7.51
CA LEU A 136 -1.59 2.68 -6.25
C LEU A 136 -1.23 1.34 -5.59
N VAL A 137 -2.16 0.38 -5.56
CA VAL A 137 -1.92 -0.98 -5.06
C VAL A 137 -0.85 -1.69 -5.91
N GLU A 138 -0.96 -1.65 -7.23
CA GLU A 138 0.04 -2.20 -8.17
C GLU A 138 1.44 -1.63 -7.89
N SER A 139 1.52 -0.32 -7.61
CA SER A 139 2.77 0.35 -7.24
C SER A 139 3.31 -0.12 -5.89
N MET A 140 2.45 -0.39 -4.91
CA MET A 140 2.86 -0.99 -3.64
C MET A 140 3.44 -2.39 -3.85
N TYR A 141 2.77 -3.26 -4.62
CA TYR A 141 3.26 -4.61 -4.92
C TYR A 141 4.65 -4.59 -5.56
N LYS A 142 4.86 -3.70 -6.54
CA LYS A 142 6.17 -3.51 -7.18
C LYS A 142 7.24 -3.06 -6.18
N LEU A 143 6.94 -2.11 -5.30
CA LEU A 143 7.87 -1.64 -4.27
C LEU A 143 8.16 -2.71 -3.20
N CYS A 144 7.15 -3.52 -2.88
CA CYS A 144 7.22 -4.63 -1.93
C CYS A 144 7.82 -5.91 -2.54
N LYS A 145 8.06 -5.95 -3.86
CA LYS A 145 8.59 -7.11 -4.60
C LYS A 145 7.72 -8.35 -4.38
N ILE A 146 6.42 -8.17 -4.52
CA ILE A 146 5.43 -9.24 -4.52
C ILE A 146 5.06 -9.49 -5.97
N ASP A 147 5.20 -10.74 -6.42
CA ASP A 147 4.80 -11.11 -7.78
C ASP A 147 3.29 -10.97 -7.93
N ILE A 148 2.88 -10.21 -8.94
CA ILE A 148 1.47 -9.91 -9.24
C ILE A 148 0.78 -11.13 -9.86
N ASN A 149 1.54 -12.10 -10.38
CA ASN A 149 1.02 -13.27 -11.10
C ASN A 149 0.22 -14.26 -10.24
N GLU A 150 0.29 -14.17 -8.91
CA GLU A 150 -0.48 -15.05 -8.01
C GLU A 150 -1.89 -14.53 -7.69
N GLN A 151 -2.25 -13.31 -8.13
CA GLN A 151 -3.56 -12.72 -7.83
C GLN A 151 -4.13 -12.10 -9.09
N ASN A 152 -5.37 -12.46 -9.43
CA ASN A 152 -6.15 -11.94 -10.56
C ASN A 152 -6.40 -10.42 -10.46
N LEU A 153 -5.35 -9.60 -10.55
CA LEU A 153 -5.46 -8.19 -10.89
C LEU A 153 -5.73 -8.16 -12.40
N HIS A 154 -7.01 -8.20 -12.77
CA HIS A 154 -7.43 -8.01 -14.16
C HIS A 154 -6.93 -6.64 -14.64
N VAL A 155 -5.87 -6.66 -15.46
CA VAL A 155 -5.34 -5.47 -16.11
C VAL A 155 -5.36 -5.74 -17.61
N ASP A 156 -6.55 -5.69 -18.20
CA ASP A 156 -6.69 -5.49 -19.64
C ASP A 156 -6.73 -3.98 -19.88
N PHE A 157 -5.58 -3.37 -20.12
CA PHE A 157 -5.53 -2.07 -20.79
C PHE A 157 -5.35 -2.32 -22.28
N GLU A 158 -6.41 -2.05 -23.05
CA GLU A 158 -6.25 -1.68 -24.45
C GLU A 158 -5.34 -0.44 -24.50
N GLU A 159 -4.06 -0.67 -24.84
CA GLU A 159 -3.20 0.38 -25.34
C GLU A 159 -3.89 1.00 -26.54
N ASN A 160 -4.40 2.22 -26.37
CA ASN A 160 -4.86 3.09 -27.44
C ASN A 160 -3.74 3.21 -28.49
N LYS A 161 -3.75 2.33 -29.48
CA LYS A 161 -3.15 2.60 -30.79
C LYS A 161 -3.93 3.77 -31.36
N ILE A 162 -3.27 4.92 -31.32
CA ILE A 162 -3.65 6.12 -32.05
C ILE A 162 -3.85 5.71 -33.52
N GLU A 163 -5.10 5.59 -33.93
CA GLU A 163 -5.51 5.55 -35.33
C GLU A 163 -5.10 6.88 -35.95
N ASN A 164 -4.06 6.85 -36.78
CA ASN A 164 -3.85 7.92 -37.75
C ASN A 164 -4.87 7.71 -38.87
N GLU A 165 -5.93 8.51 -38.85
CA GLU A 165 -6.77 8.74 -40.02
C GLU A 165 -5.90 9.22 -41.19
N LYS A 166 -5.87 8.43 -42.26
CA LYS A 166 -5.84 8.94 -43.63
C LYS A 166 -6.84 8.17 -44.47
N ILE A 167 -7.92 8.87 -44.78
CA ILE A 167 -8.93 8.56 -45.78
C ILE A 167 -8.26 8.63 -47.17
N GLU A 168 -8.45 7.60 -48.00
CA GLU A 168 -9.05 7.66 -49.35
C GLU A 168 -8.68 6.42 -50.21
N ASP A 169 -9.71 5.60 -50.45
CA ASP A 169 -10.08 4.85 -51.66
C ASP A 169 -9.01 4.34 -52.64
N ASN A 170 -8.91 3.00 -52.78
CA ASN A 170 -9.46 2.24 -53.92
C ASN A 170 -8.86 0.82 -54.06
N ASN A 171 -9.75 -0.17 -54.10
CA ASN A 171 -9.76 -1.31 -55.02
C ASN A 171 -8.46 -2.11 -55.31
N LYS A 172 -8.35 -3.35 -54.79
CA LYS A 172 -8.42 -4.63 -55.55
C LYS A 172 -7.78 -5.81 -54.81
N ASN A 173 -8.55 -6.89 -54.73
CA ASN A 173 -8.18 -8.31 -54.81
C ASN A 173 -6.68 -8.66 -54.80
N SER A 174 -6.27 -9.56 -53.91
CA SER A 174 -6.13 -10.98 -54.29
C SER A 174 -5.80 -11.88 -53.10
N ASN A 175 -6.41 -13.06 -53.16
CA ASN A 175 -6.20 -14.25 -52.34
C ASN A 175 -4.73 -14.62 -52.20
N PHE A 176 -4.32 -15.18 -51.06
CA PHE A 176 -3.60 -16.45 -51.06
C PHE A 176 -3.87 -17.28 -49.81
N ASN A 177 -3.98 -18.58 -50.07
CA ASN A 177 -4.47 -19.65 -49.22
C ASN A 177 -3.55 -20.04 -48.05
N LYS A 178 -4.20 -20.70 -47.08
CA LYS A 178 -3.68 -21.55 -45.99
C LYS A 178 -2.55 -22.52 -46.41
N CYS A 179 -1.61 -22.72 -45.48
CA CYS A 179 -1.33 -23.98 -44.75
C CYS A 179 0.12 -24.55 -44.78
N TYR A 180 0.57 -24.87 -43.55
CA TYR A 180 1.48 -25.94 -43.08
C TYR A 180 3.01 -25.75 -42.94
N LYS A 181 3.41 -26.10 -41.70
CA LYS A 181 4.61 -26.82 -41.20
C LYS A 181 5.79 -25.98 -40.73
N GLY A 182 6.27 -26.37 -39.54
CA GLY A 182 7.28 -25.69 -38.75
C GLY A 182 8.71 -26.15 -39.06
N GLU A 183 9.66 -25.51 -38.38
CA GLU A 183 10.90 -26.10 -37.84
C GLU A 183 11.72 -25.02 -37.08
N ASN A 184 12.05 -25.36 -35.83
CA ASN A 184 13.33 -25.19 -35.11
C ASN A 184 14.11 -23.85 -35.13
N ILE A 185 14.12 -23.17 -33.97
CA ILE A 185 15.33 -22.59 -33.35
C ILE A 185 15.25 -22.75 -31.81
N GLU A 186 15.40 -23.99 -31.32
CA GLU A 186 15.74 -24.30 -29.92
C GLU A 186 16.85 -25.35 -29.91
N GLN A 187 18.03 -24.95 -30.38
CA GLN A 187 19.24 -25.78 -30.31
C GLN A 187 20.43 -24.83 -30.22
N ASN A 188 20.86 -24.51 -28.99
CA ASN A 188 22.29 -24.29 -28.71
C ASN A 188 22.73 -24.25 -27.25
N ASN A 189 21.87 -24.42 -26.24
CA ASN A 189 22.34 -24.45 -24.83
C ASN A 189 22.12 -25.78 -24.08
N LYS A 190 21.66 -26.87 -24.73
CA LYS A 190 21.48 -28.19 -24.08
C LYS A 190 22.64 -29.19 -24.26
N ASN A 191 23.65 -28.89 -25.09
CA ASN A 191 24.76 -29.82 -25.36
C ASN A 191 26.02 -29.62 -24.50
N ILE A 192 26.01 -28.73 -23.51
CA ILE A 192 27.16 -28.56 -22.59
C ILE A 192 26.91 -29.30 -21.26
N LEU A 193 25.67 -29.63 -20.91
CA LEU A 193 25.35 -30.30 -19.63
C LEU A 193 25.28 -31.83 -19.72
N ASN A 194 25.09 -32.40 -20.92
CA ASN A 194 24.89 -33.85 -21.10
C ASN A 194 26.17 -34.68 -21.32
N ASN A 195 27.35 -34.05 -21.37
CA ASN A 195 28.63 -34.77 -21.49
C ASN A 195 29.41 -34.91 -20.17
N ILE A 196 28.80 -34.57 -19.02
CA ILE A 196 29.43 -34.71 -17.70
C ILE A 196 28.81 -35.87 -16.88
N LEU A 197 27.77 -36.55 -17.39
CA LEU A 197 27.06 -37.60 -16.64
C LEU A 197 27.03 -38.97 -17.35
N SER A 198 28.08 -39.32 -18.08
CA SER A 198 28.30 -40.69 -18.53
C SER A 198 29.45 -41.33 -17.78
N GLU A 199 29.16 -41.92 -16.62
CA GLU A 199 29.76 -43.17 -16.15
C GLU A 199 29.07 -43.61 -14.85
N ASN A 200 28.33 -44.72 -14.96
CA ASN A 200 28.01 -45.69 -13.90
C ASN A 200 27.34 -45.15 -12.62
N ASP A 201 26.02 -45.28 -12.51
CA ASP A 201 25.44 -46.39 -11.75
C ASP A 201 23.90 -46.33 -11.72
N VAL A 202 23.33 -47.52 -11.71
CA VAL A 202 21.91 -47.83 -11.64
C VAL A 202 21.29 -47.27 -10.35
N PHE A 203 20.30 -46.37 -10.47
CA PHE A 203 19.15 -46.34 -9.57
C PHE A 203 17.91 -45.94 -10.37
N GLN A 204 17.02 -46.90 -10.57
CA GLN A 204 15.62 -46.64 -10.88
C GLN A 204 15.05 -45.87 -9.70
N LEU A 205 14.76 -44.59 -9.89
CA LEU A 205 13.97 -43.79 -8.96
C LEU A 205 12.61 -43.60 -9.60
N GLU A 206 11.62 -44.20 -8.93
CA GLU A 206 10.20 -43.97 -9.13
C GLU A 206 9.90 -42.46 -9.14
N GLU A 207 8.99 -42.04 -10.02
CA GLU A 207 8.49 -40.66 -10.10
C GLU A 207 7.83 -40.28 -8.76
N LEU A 208 8.61 -39.66 -7.86
CA LEU A 208 8.17 -39.16 -6.56
C LEU A 208 7.80 -37.67 -6.67
N GLU A 209 6.55 -37.36 -6.30
CA GLU A 209 6.01 -36.32 -5.38
C GLU A 209 6.76 -35.00 -5.10
N ASP A 210 7.85 -34.66 -5.79
CA ASP A 210 8.72 -33.52 -5.47
C ASP A 210 8.23 -32.18 -6.01
N SER A 211 7.22 -32.11 -6.87
CA SER A 211 6.83 -30.83 -7.50
C SER A 211 6.21 -29.85 -6.50
N GLU A 212 5.31 -30.30 -5.63
CA GLU A 212 4.67 -29.44 -4.62
C GLU A 212 5.64 -29.10 -3.47
N GLU A 213 6.54 -30.03 -3.14
CA GLU A 213 7.55 -29.80 -2.11
C GLU A 213 8.66 -28.86 -2.60
N ILE A 214 9.09 -28.98 -3.86
CA ILE A 214 9.99 -28.02 -4.51
C ILE A 214 9.31 -26.65 -4.66
N GLU A 215 8.02 -26.60 -4.96
CA GLU A 215 7.27 -25.34 -5.04
C GLU A 215 7.17 -24.68 -3.66
N ARG A 216 6.78 -25.42 -2.60
CA ARG A 216 6.85 -24.93 -1.22
C ARG A 216 8.24 -24.47 -0.81
N ILE A 217 9.27 -25.22 -1.17
CA ILE A 217 10.67 -24.88 -0.89
C ILE A 217 11.06 -23.61 -1.66
N ASN A 218 10.64 -23.42 -2.90
CA ASN A 218 10.86 -22.19 -3.66
C ASN A 218 10.07 -21.00 -3.11
N THR A 219 8.83 -21.18 -2.65
CA THR A 219 8.06 -20.14 -1.96
C THR A 219 8.73 -19.77 -0.63
N ASN A 220 9.21 -20.76 0.12
CA ASN A 220 9.87 -20.56 1.41
C ASN A 220 11.28 -19.97 1.27
N LEU A 221 12.05 -20.40 0.26
CA LEU A 221 13.34 -19.80 -0.10
C LEU A 221 13.14 -18.39 -0.65
N GLY A 222 12.11 -18.16 -1.46
CA GLY A 222 11.70 -16.83 -1.92
C GLY A 222 11.37 -15.90 -0.77
N ARG A 223 10.69 -16.39 0.29
CA ARG A 223 10.46 -15.66 1.55
C ARG A 223 11.77 -15.41 2.32
N LEU A 224 12.69 -16.36 2.36
CA LEU A 224 14.00 -16.24 3.02
C LEU A 224 14.99 -15.31 2.29
N PHE A 225 14.85 -15.15 0.97
CA PHE A 225 15.73 -14.32 0.13
C PHE A 225 15.10 -12.99 -0.34
N LYS A 226 13.88 -12.67 0.08
CA LYS A 226 13.29 -11.34 -0.16
C LYS A 226 14.17 -10.28 0.49
N LYS A 227 14.94 -9.56 -0.33
CA LYS A 227 15.75 -8.43 0.13
C LYS A 227 14.82 -7.46 0.89
N PRO A 228 15.11 -7.15 2.16
CA PRO A 228 14.28 -6.24 2.93
C PRO A 228 14.19 -4.91 2.18
N MET A 229 12.99 -4.32 2.16
CA MET A 229 12.78 -3.03 1.52
C MET A 229 13.74 -1.98 2.08
N SER A 230 14.33 -1.21 1.18
CA SER A 230 15.12 -0.04 1.53
C SER A 230 14.26 1.01 2.24
N LYS A 231 14.90 1.87 3.02
CA LYS A 231 14.23 2.99 3.69
C LYS A 231 13.44 3.88 2.71
N GLN A 232 13.96 4.07 1.50
CA GLN A 232 13.30 4.87 0.47
C GLN A 232 12.05 4.18 -0.09
N GLU A 233 12.10 2.86 -0.33
CA GLU A 233 10.93 2.06 -0.74
C GLU A 233 9.85 2.11 0.34
N LYS A 234 10.18 1.86 1.61
CA LYS A 234 9.22 1.97 2.73
C LYS A 234 8.58 3.36 2.81
N GLN A 235 9.38 4.42 2.64
CA GLN A 235 8.86 5.79 2.61
C GLN A 235 7.90 6.05 1.44
N LYS A 236 8.13 5.43 0.28
CA LYS A 236 7.22 5.52 -0.87
C LYS A 236 5.92 4.76 -0.58
N VAL A 237 5.99 3.54 -0.08
CA VAL A 237 4.79 2.75 0.29
C VAL A 237 3.96 3.48 1.34
N ALA A 238 4.58 4.01 2.40
CA ALA A 238 3.86 4.77 3.42
C ALA A 238 3.11 5.99 2.84
N LYS A 239 3.70 6.67 1.85
CA LYS A 239 3.05 7.79 1.16
C LYS A 239 1.89 7.35 0.27
N ILE A 240 2.03 6.20 -0.40
CA ILE A 240 0.93 5.60 -1.16
C ILE A 240 -0.22 5.28 -0.21
N CYS A 241 0.06 4.71 0.97
CA CYS A 241 -0.98 4.45 1.96
C CYS A 241 -1.72 5.73 2.36
N ASP A 242 -1.00 6.83 2.59
CA ASP A 242 -1.62 8.11 2.95
C ASP A 242 -2.59 8.62 1.86
N ILE A 243 -2.29 8.36 0.59
CA ILE A 243 -3.14 8.75 -0.54
C ILE A 243 -4.34 7.81 -0.65
N LEU A 244 -4.11 6.49 -0.56
CA LEU A 244 -5.16 5.47 -0.60
C LEU A 244 -6.18 5.66 0.53
N GLU A 245 -5.70 5.96 1.74
CA GLU A 245 -6.57 6.23 2.90
C GLU A 245 -7.57 7.35 2.61
N ILE A 246 -7.12 8.44 1.97
CA ILE A 246 -7.99 9.57 1.60
C ILE A 246 -9.00 9.16 0.52
N ILE A 247 -8.55 8.46 -0.53
CA ILE A 247 -9.44 8.02 -1.61
C ILE A 247 -10.54 7.12 -1.04
N VAL A 248 -10.17 6.14 -0.21
CA VAL A 248 -11.11 5.20 0.41
C VAL A 248 -12.05 5.89 1.40
N GLN A 249 -11.60 6.94 2.12
CA GLN A 249 -12.49 7.72 2.99
C GLN A 249 -13.53 8.53 2.23
N ASN A 250 -13.17 9.04 1.04
CA ASN A 250 -14.00 9.95 0.26
C ASN A 250 -14.88 9.24 -0.78
N THR A 251 -14.70 7.93 -1.00
CA THR A 251 -15.37 7.17 -2.07
C THR A 251 -15.88 5.81 -1.56
N THR A 252 -16.59 5.05 -2.40
CA THR A 252 -17.01 3.68 -2.11
C THR A 252 -15.99 2.63 -2.61
N LEU A 253 -14.73 3.03 -2.81
CA LEU A 253 -13.68 2.18 -3.33
C LEU A 253 -13.45 0.94 -2.45
N ASN A 254 -13.59 -0.25 -3.04
CA ASN A 254 -13.31 -1.53 -2.39
C ASN A 254 -12.00 -2.12 -2.92
N ILE A 255 -10.91 -1.93 -2.17
CA ILE A 255 -9.57 -2.44 -2.48
C ILE A 255 -9.00 -3.33 -1.36
N TYR A 256 -9.84 -3.67 -0.38
CA TYR A 256 -9.34 -4.26 0.87
C TYR A 256 -8.69 -5.62 0.64
N GLU A 257 -9.33 -6.48 -0.15
CA GLU A 257 -8.79 -7.80 -0.54
C GLU A 257 -7.41 -7.68 -1.20
N SER A 258 -7.24 -6.72 -2.12
CA SER A 258 -5.97 -6.46 -2.79
C SER A 258 -4.90 -5.87 -1.86
N ILE A 259 -5.26 -5.35 -0.68
CA ILE A 259 -4.32 -4.78 0.29
C ILE A 259 -3.92 -5.81 1.35
N LEU A 260 -4.76 -6.81 1.63
CA LEU A 260 -4.50 -7.81 2.67
C LEU A 260 -3.10 -8.43 2.60
N PRO A 261 -2.60 -8.88 1.44
CA PRO A 261 -1.27 -9.50 1.32
C PRO A 261 -0.11 -8.58 1.73
N LEU A 262 -0.36 -7.27 1.82
CA LEU A 262 0.64 -6.27 2.19
C LEU A 262 0.83 -6.15 3.71
N LEU A 263 -0.07 -6.71 4.53
CA LEU A 263 -0.09 -6.52 5.98
C LEU A 263 1.16 -7.04 6.71
N ASP A 264 1.72 -8.15 6.25
CA ASP A 264 2.87 -8.80 6.88
C ASP A 264 4.19 -8.58 6.13
N VAL A 265 4.19 -7.73 5.10
CA VAL A 265 5.40 -7.41 4.34
C VAL A 265 6.43 -6.68 5.21
N ASP A 266 5.96 -5.81 6.11
CA ASP A 266 6.83 -5.05 7.00
C ASP A 266 6.10 -4.52 8.24
N ASP A 267 6.66 -4.80 9.42
CA ASP A 267 6.12 -4.38 10.72
C ASP A 267 5.91 -2.87 10.87
N ILE A 268 6.71 -2.04 10.20
CA ILE A 268 6.59 -0.57 10.27
C ILE A 268 5.44 -0.11 9.38
N LEU A 269 5.31 -0.69 8.18
CA LEU A 269 4.26 -0.34 7.22
C LEU A 269 2.90 -0.90 7.61
N TYR A 270 2.85 -2.01 8.34
CA TYR A 270 1.63 -2.63 8.84
C TYR A 270 0.65 -1.59 9.41
N LYS A 271 1.10 -0.66 10.26
CA LYS A 271 0.22 0.34 10.88
C LYS A 271 -0.47 1.24 9.86
N LYS A 272 0.22 1.58 8.76
CA LYS A 272 -0.31 2.41 7.68
C LYS A 272 -1.28 1.63 6.80
N ILE A 273 -0.91 0.41 6.45
CA ILE A 273 -1.73 -0.49 5.65
C ILE A 273 -3.03 -0.84 6.39
N PHE A 274 -2.92 -1.24 7.65
CA PHE A 274 -4.06 -1.53 8.50
C PHE A 274 -4.93 -0.29 8.74
N GLY A 275 -4.36 0.93 8.70
CA GLY A 275 -5.12 2.18 8.74
C GLY A 275 -6.16 2.28 7.62
N ILE A 276 -5.84 1.82 6.42
CA ILE A 276 -6.78 1.76 5.29
C ILE A 276 -7.85 0.70 5.57
N ILE A 277 -7.46 -0.49 6.02
CA ILE A 277 -8.37 -1.61 6.31
C ILE A 277 -9.38 -1.26 7.41
N LYS A 278 -9.01 -0.41 8.39
CA LYS A 278 -9.94 0.05 9.44
C LYS A 278 -11.19 0.75 8.90
N ILE A 279 -11.12 1.29 7.68
CA ILE A 279 -12.24 1.97 7.01
C ILE A 279 -13.21 0.95 6.39
N SER A 280 -12.78 -0.31 6.22
CA SER A 280 -13.62 -1.36 5.63
C SER A 280 -14.95 -1.50 6.38
N PRO A 281 -16.09 -1.47 5.65
CA PRO A 281 -17.39 -1.75 6.24
C PRO A 281 -17.63 -3.25 6.43
N ASP A 282 -16.87 -4.12 5.76
CA ASP A 282 -17.12 -5.56 5.73
C ASP A 282 -16.38 -6.30 6.86
N LYS A 283 -17.17 -7.02 7.66
CA LYS A 283 -16.68 -7.91 8.72
C LYS A 283 -15.76 -9.02 8.19
N LYS A 284 -16.01 -9.51 6.97
CA LYS A 284 -15.23 -10.61 6.37
C LYS A 284 -13.76 -10.25 6.22
N ILE A 285 -13.46 -9.01 5.84
CA ILE A 285 -12.07 -8.51 5.73
C ILE A 285 -11.35 -8.59 7.08
N PHE A 286 -12.04 -8.33 8.19
CA PHE A 286 -11.45 -8.41 9.52
C PHE A 286 -11.25 -9.85 10.01
N ILE A 287 -12.13 -10.77 9.62
CA ILE A 287 -11.98 -12.21 9.87
C ILE A 287 -10.74 -12.71 9.11
N GLU A 288 -10.63 -12.41 7.82
CA GLU A 288 -9.48 -12.79 6.98
C GLU A 288 -8.17 -12.19 7.52
N CYS A 289 -8.20 -10.92 7.94
CA CYS A 289 -7.08 -10.26 8.62
C CYS A 289 -6.54 -11.08 9.81
N LEU A 290 -7.42 -11.51 10.73
CA LEU A 290 -7.00 -12.28 11.91
C LEU A 290 -6.64 -13.72 11.59
N ARG A 291 -7.26 -14.31 10.57
CA ARG A 291 -7.00 -15.70 10.16
C ARG A 291 -5.65 -15.87 9.47
N ASP A 292 -5.28 -14.95 8.59
CA ASP A 292 -4.16 -15.20 7.67
C ASP A 292 -2.91 -14.37 7.98
N TYR A 293 -3.03 -13.29 8.76
CA TYR A 293 -1.95 -12.33 8.96
C TYR A 293 -1.52 -12.21 10.42
N LYS A 294 -0.22 -12.30 10.68
CA LYS A 294 0.37 -12.27 12.02
C LYS A 294 0.26 -10.89 12.67
N ASN A 295 0.54 -9.81 11.92
CA ASN A 295 0.62 -8.49 12.52
C ASN A 295 -0.74 -7.95 12.99
N THR A 296 -1.86 -8.50 12.49
CA THR A 296 -3.22 -8.04 12.80
C THR A 296 -3.62 -8.26 14.26
N TRP A 297 -3.06 -9.28 14.91
CA TRP A 297 -3.25 -9.57 16.33
C TRP A 297 -2.83 -8.41 17.26
N ARG A 298 -1.94 -7.52 16.82
CA ARG A 298 -1.59 -6.27 17.55
C ARG A 298 -2.75 -5.29 17.65
N ASN A 299 -3.75 -5.40 16.77
CA ASN A 299 -4.98 -4.60 16.76
C ASN A 299 -6.23 -5.43 17.12
N ILE A 300 -6.06 -6.57 17.80
CA ILE A 300 -7.18 -7.48 18.13
C ILE A 300 -8.36 -6.77 18.82
N ASN A 301 -8.12 -5.79 19.70
CA ASN A 301 -9.21 -5.04 20.35
C ASN A 301 -10.10 -4.29 19.35
N PHE A 302 -9.50 -3.68 18.33
CA PHE A 302 -10.25 -2.99 17.29
C PHE A 302 -11.05 -3.98 16.45
N ILE A 303 -10.44 -5.12 16.10
CA ILE A 303 -11.09 -6.15 15.29
C ILE A 303 -12.24 -6.82 16.06
N TYR A 304 -12.01 -7.14 17.34
CA TYR A 304 -13.03 -7.62 18.27
C TYR A 304 -14.26 -6.70 18.28
N ASP A 305 -14.08 -5.38 18.37
CA ASP A 305 -15.19 -4.42 18.37
C ASP A 305 -15.99 -4.44 17.03
N LYS A 306 -15.46 -5.04 15.95
CA LYS A 306 -16.11 -5.18 14.64
C LYS A 306 -16.79 -6.54 14.43
N ILE A 307 -16.14 -7.63 14.81
CA ILE A 307 -16.60 -9.00 14.48
C ILE A 307 -17.20 -9.72 15.69
N GLY A 308 -16.80 -9.38 16.92
CA GLY A 308 -17.23 -10.07 18.15
C GLY A 308 -16.24 -11.13 18.61
N MET A 309 -16.42 -11.66 19.83
CA MET A 309 -15.42 -12.54 20.45
C MET A 309 -15.39 -13.95 19.85
N LEU A 310 -16.56 -14.51 19.53
CA LEU A 310 -16.65 -15.84 18.92
C LEU A 310 -15.82 -15.94 17.63
N ASP A 311 -16.01 -14.99 16.70
CA ASP A 311 -15.24 -14.95 15.45
C ASP A 311 -13.72 -14.81 15.74
N VAL A 312 -13.33 -13.99 16.73
CA VAL A 312 -11.93 -13.86 17.14
C VAL A 312 -11.37 -15.19 17.66
N PHE A 313 -12.14 -15.95 18.43
CA PHE A 313 -11.73 -17.27 18.92
C PHE A 313 -11.61 -18.29 17.78
N GLU A 314 -12.53 -18.28 16.82
CA GLU A 314 -12.44 -19.13 15.63
C GLU A 314 -11.18 -18.81 14.81
N CYS A 315 -10.92 -17.53 14.53
CA CYS A 315 -9.69 -17.10 13.88
C CYS A 315 -8.44 -17.56 14.67
N ALA A 316 -8.49 -17.50 16.01
CA ALA A 316 -7.36 -17.90 16.86
C ALA A 316 -7.01 -19.38 16.72
N CYS A 317 -7.99 -20.23 16.41
CA CYS A 317 -7.79 -21.66 16.23
C CYS A 317 -7.18 -22.01 14.87
N GLU A 318 -7.41 -21.16 13.87
CA GLU A 318 -6.97 -21.37 12.48
C GLU A 318 -5.62 -20.71 12.19
N ASN A 319 -5.24 -19.67 12.94
CA ASN A 319 -3.99 -18.96 12.75
C ASN A 319 -2.91 -19.39 13.76
N GLU A 320 -1.79 -19.92 13.26
CA GLU A 320 -0.66 -20.39 14.08
C GLU A 320 0.07 -19.25 14.84
N PHE A 321 -0.06 -18.00 14.39
CA PHE A 321 0.57 -16.83 14.99
C PHE A 321 -0.32 -16.09 15.98
N SER A 322 -1.49 -16.64 16.29
CA SER A 322 -2.48 -15.99 17.14
C SER A 322 -1.93 -15.66 18.53
N THR A 323 -2.35 -14.53 19.07
CA THR A 323 -1.96 -14.12 20.42
C THR A 323 -3.02 -13.25 21.08
N PHE A 324 -3.35 -13.57 22.32
CA PHE A 324 -4.22 -12.77 23.18
C PHE A 324 -3.45 -11.80 24.09
N GLU A 325 -2.17 -11.57 23.82
CA GLU A 325 -1.34 -10.64 24.60
C GLU A 325 -1.89 -9.21 24.56
N PHE A 326 -2.33 -8.76 23.39
CA PHE A 326 -2.81 -7.40 23.16
C PHE A 326 -4.31 -7.24 23.46
N LEU A 327 -5.02 -8.32 23.79
CA LEU A 327 -6.45 -8.29 24.06
C LEU A 327 -6.74 -7.71 25.44
N ASP A 328 -7.61 -6.71 25.50
CA ASP A 328 -8.19 -6.24 26.75
C ASP A 328 -9.17 -7.30 27.28
N ARG A 329 -8.67 -8.11 28.22
CA ARG A 329 -9.41 -9.23 28.79
C ARG A 329 -10.66 -8.81 29.56
N SER A 330 -10.76 -7.54 29.97
CA SER A 330 -11.96 -7.02 30.64
C SER A 330 -13.19 -6.98 29.72
N LYS A 331 -12.97 -6.98 28.40
CA LYS A 331 -14.04 -7.00 27.38
C LYS A 331 -14.61 -8.39 27.13
N ILE A 332 -13.96 -9.44 27.62
CA ILE A 332 -14.36 -10.81 27.35
C ILE A 332 -15.43 -11.24 28.35
N SER A 333 -16.61 -11.62 27.84
CA SER A 333 -17.66 -12.22 28.67
C SER A 333 -17.21 -13.60 29.17
N LYS A 334 -17.24 -13.80 30.50
CA LYS A 334 -16.94 -15.11 31.11
C LYS A 334 -17.82 -16.22 30.56
N ILE A 335 -19.11 -15.94 30.43
CA ILE A 335 -20.11 -16.92 29.97
C ILE A 335 -19.78 -17.36 28.54
N GLU A 336 -19.60 -16.39 27.64
CA GLU A 336 -19.28 -16.65 26.23
C GLU A 336 -17.95 -17.41 26.08
N PHE A 337 -16.94 -17.03 26.87
CA PHE A 337 -15.65 -17.71 26.87
C PHE A 337 -15.77 -19.18 27.33
N TYR A 338 -16.46 -19.42 28.44
CA TYR A 338 -16.66 -20.77 28.97
C TYR A 338 -17.49 -21.64 28.03
N ASP A 339 -18.59 -21.12 27.48
CA ASP A 339 -19.39 -21.82 26.50
C ASP A 339 -18.55 -22.23 25.28
N TYR A 340 -17.65 -21.35 24.82
CA TYR A 340 -16.76 -21.64 23.71
C TYR A 340 -15.73 -22.74 24.06
N ILE A 341 -14.96 -22.58 25.15
CA ILE A 341 -13.88 -23.52 25.47
C ILE A 341 -14.40 -24.90 25.90
N PHE A 342 -15.62 -24.98 26.45
CA PHE A 342 -16.22 -26.26 26.83
C PHE A 342 -16.87 -26.99 25.64
N SER A 343 -17.23 -26.26 24.57
CA SER A 343 -17.87 -26.84 23.38
C SER A 343 -16.88 -27.27 22.28
N LYS A 344 -15.62 -26.84 22.37
CA LYS A 344 -14.56 -27.12 21.40
C LYS A 344 -13.39 -27.86 22.06
N ASN A 345 -12.62 -28.63 21.29
CA ASN A 345 -11.35 -29.16 21.77
C ASN A 345 -10.40 -27.99 22.05
N ILE A 346 -9.89 -27.90 23.27
CA ILE A 346 -9.07 -26.77 23.68
C ILE A 346 -7.76 -26.77 22.91
N ASN A 347 -7.53 -25.66 22.23
CA ASN A 347 -6.24 -25.30 21.67
C ASN A 347 -5.41 -24.60 22.76
N SER A 348 -4.11 -24.93 22.87
CA SER A 348 -3.17 -24.35 23.84
C SER A 348 -3.11 -22.81 23.76
N ILE A 349 -3.53 -22.24 22.63
CA ILE A 349 -3.67 -20.80 22.40
C ILE A 349 -4.51 -20.09 23.50
N PHE A 350 -5.47 -20.79 24.11
CA PHE A 350 -6.37 -20.23 25.12
C PHE A 350 -5.82 -20.28 26.55
N GLU A 351 -4.70 -20.96 26.81
CA GLU A 351 -4.20 -21.21 28.17
C GLU A 351 -4.02 -19.93 28.99
N LEU A 352 -3.46 -18.87 28.39
CA LEU A 352 -3.26 -17.59 29.07
C LEU A 352 -4.59 -16.93 29.47
N LEU A 353 -5.65 -17.11 28.67
CA LEU A 353 -6.99 -16.63 29.00
C LEU A 353 -7.63 -17.49 30.10
N ILE A 354 -7.49 -18.82 30.02
CA ILE A 354 -7.99 -19.74 31.04
C ILE A 354 -7.37 -19.41 32.41
N LEU A 355 -6.05 -19.27 32.49
CA LEU A 355 -5.33 -18.90 33.70
C LEU A 355 -5.78 -17.52 34.24
N HIS A 356 -6.03 -16.57 33.35
CA HIS A 356 -6.53 -15.25 33.74
C HIS A 356 -7.89 -15.35 34.42
N PHE A 357 -8.84 -16.08 33.84
CA PHE A 357 -10.17 -16.23 34.40
C PHE A 357 -10.18 -17.05 35.70
N LEU A 358 -9.42 -18.16 35.76
CA LEU A 358 -9.27 -19.00 36.95
C LEU A 358 -8.81 -18.23 38.19
N LYS A 359 -7.96 -17.20 38.03
CA LYS A 359 -7.53 -16.35 39.17
C LYS A 359 -8.72 -15.77 39.93
N THR A 360 -9.77 -15.42 39.22
CA THR A 360 -10.97 -14.77 39.79
C THR A 360 -12.16 -15.71 39.91
N GLU A 361 -12.05 -16.95 39.45
CA GLU A 361 -13.16 -17.88 39.45
C GLU A 361 -13.42 -18.46 40.85
N THR A 362 -14.70 -18.60 41.17
CA THR A 362 -15.25 -19.09 42.45
C THR A 362 -16.25 -20.22 42.29
N ASP A 363 -16.77 -20.43 41.08
CA ASP A 363 -17.66 -21.55 40.78
C ASP A 363 -16.87 -22.86 40.70
N LYS A 364 -17.17 -23.79 41.62
CA LYS A 364 -16.50 -25.10 41.70
C LYS A 364 -16.74 -25.94 40.44
N GLU A 365 -17.94 -25.91 39.88
CA GLU A 365 -18.28 -26.72 38.70
C GLU A 365 -17.49 -26.26 37.47
N ILE A 366 -17.33 -24.95 37.31
CA ILE A 366 -16.52 -24.38 36.23
C ILE A 366 -15.05 -24.76 36.39
N ILE A 367 -14.49 -24.66 37.61
CA ILE A 367 -13.10 -25.01 37.88
C ILE A 367 -12.83 -26.50 37.63
N GLU A 368 -13.74 -27.38 38.09
CA GLU A 368 -13.67 -28.81 37.81
C GLU A 368 -13.74 -29.10 36.31
N LYS A 369 -14.69 -28.50 35.60
CA LYS A 369 -14.77 -28.64 34.15
C LYS A 369 -13.46 -28.21 33.48
N ILE A 370 -12.90 -27.04 33.84
CA ILE A 370 -11.61 -26.55 33.32
C ILE A 370 -10.47 -27.54 33.56
N LYS A 371 -10.42 -28.14 34.75
CA LYS A 371 -9.43 -29.18 35.07
C LYS A 371 -9.50 -30.38 34.12
N HIS A 372 -10.70 -30.73 33.64
CA HIS A 372 -10.94 -31.92 32.83
C HIS A 372 -10.81 -31.71 31.31
N ILE A 373 -10.83 -30.48 30.79
CA ILE A 373 -10.82 -30.21 29.34
C ILE A 373 -9.43 -30.38 28.67
N GLY A 374 -8.43 -30.93 29.38
CA GLY A 374 -7.12 -31.26 28.80
C GLY A 374 -6.16 -30.08 28.68
N CYS A 375 -6.16 -29.17 29.66
CA CYS A 375 -5.21 -28.06 29.71
C CYS A 375 -3.82 -28.48 30.23
N SER A 376 -2.81 -27.62 30.05
CA SER A 376 -1.45 -27.83 30.56
C SER A 376 -1.39 -28.08 32.08
N GLU A 377 -0.32 -28.72 32.55
CA GLU A 377 -0.12 -29.05 33.98
C GLU A 377 -0.28 -27.82 34.90
N ASN A 378 0.17 -26.65 34.43
CA ASN A 378 0.03 -25.38 35.15
C ASN A 378 -1.44 -24.99 35.40
N VAL A 379 -2.33 -25.25 34.43
CA VAL A 379 -3.76 -24.97 34.58
C VAL A 379 -4.38 -25.94 35.58
N VAL A 380 -4.01 -27.22 35.50
CA VAL A 380 -4.48 -28.26 36.42
C VAL A 380 -4.05 -27.96 37.86
N GLU A 381 -2.79 -27.63 38.09
CA GLU A 381 -2.26 -27.25 39.40
C GLU A 381 -3.01 -26.04 39.96
N MET A 382 -3.29 -25.04 39.12
CA MET A 382 -4.05 -23.86 39.53
C MET A 382 -5.49 -24.19 39.91
N CYS A 383 -6.15 -25.10 39.18
CA CYS A 383 -7.47 -25.61 39.54
C CYS A 383 -7.43 -26.34 40.89
N ASP A 384 -6.43 -27.19 41.14
CA ASP A 384 -6.28 -27.92 42.41
C ASP A 384 -6.08 -26.98 43.60
N ILE A 385 -5.23 -25.97 43.45
CA ILE A 385 -5.02 -24.93 44.47
C ILE A 385 -6.34 -24.19 44.76
N LYS A 386 -7.15 -23.94 43.74
CA LYS A 386 -8.42 -23.22 43.86
C LYS A 386 -9.50 -24.08 44.53
N LEU A 387 -9.67 -25.33 44.11
CA LEU A 387 -10.62 -26.26 44.70
C LEU A 387 -10.28 -26.57 46.16
N GLY A 388 -8.99 -26.68 46.51
CA GLY A 388 -8.57 -26.87 47.90
C GLY A 388 -8.84 -25.68 48.82
N LYS A 389 -9.11 -24.48 48.28
CA LYS A 389 -9.41 -23.25 49.04
C LYS A 389 -10.89 -22.94 49.17
N LEU A 390 -11.75 -23.59 48.38
CA LEU A 390 -13.21 -23.39 48.34
C LEU A 390 -13.92 -24.57 48.99
#